data_AF-A0A2W0EBC3-F1
#
_entry.id   AF-A0A2W0EBC3-F1
#
_cell.length_a   1.000
_cell.length_b   1.000
_cell.length_c   1.000
_cell.angle_alpha   90.00
_cell.angle_beta   90.00
_cell.angle_gamma   90.00
#
_symmetry.space_group_name_H-M   'P 1'
#
loop_
_entity.id
_entity.type
_entity.pdbx_description
1 polymer ?
#
loop_
_entity_poly.entity_id
_entity_poly.type
_entity_poly.pdbx_seq_one_letter_code
_entity_poly.pdbx_strand_id
1 'polypeptide(L)' 'QRKQIGSTAVVAISHQGIHGILAIASRDPQHYKSSVGTLFLSYIAEVMGRVLPRVNNSLRSVR' A
#
# COMPACT_ATOMS: atom_id res chain seq x y z
N GLN A 1 15.95 -20.01 4.79
CA GLN A 1 15.52 -19.85 3.38
C GLN A 1 14.76 -18.54 3.22
N ARG A 2 15.30 -17.55 2.49
CA ARG A 2 14.54 -16.34 2.12
C ARG A 2 13.43 -16.77 1.17
N LYS A 3 12.17 -16.76 1.61
CA LYS A 3 11.00 -17.02 0.74
C LYS A 3 11.02 -15.96 -0.36
N GLN A 4 11.36 -16.35 -1.59
CA GLN A 4 11.48 -15.42 -2.72
C GLN A 4 10.11 -14.79 -2.99
N ILE A 5 10.09 -13.47 -3.11
CA ILE A 5 8.93 -12.71 -3.55
C ILE A 5 8.92 -12.78 -5.07
N GLY A 6 7.84 -13.30 -5.65
CA GLY A 6 7.69 -13.45 -7.09
C GLY A 6 7.11 -12.19 -7.75
N SER A 7 6.19 -11.50 -7.07
CA SER A 7 5.61 -10.25 -7.55
C SER A 7 5.22 -9.32 -6.40
N THR A 8 5.18 -8.02 -6.67
CA THR A 8 4.83 -6.97 -5.69
C THR A 8 4.00 -5.90 -6.37
N ALA A 9 2.99 -5.38 -5.68
CA ALA A 9 2.30 -4.15 -6.06
C ALA A 9 2.51 -3.10 -4.97
N VAL A 10 2.79 -1.86 -5.40
CA VAL A 10 3.11 -0.74 -4.51
C VAL A 10 2.30 0.47 -4.96
N VAL A 11 1.71 1.18 -4.01
CA VAL A 11 0.95 2.40 -4.26
C VAL A 11 1.22 3.43 -3.18
N ALA A 12 1.30 4.70 -3.57
CA ALA A 12 1.39 5.80 -2.62
C ALA A 12 0.01 6.03 -1.97
N ILE A 13 0.00 6.19 -0.65
CA ILE A 13 -1.20 6.65 0.06
C ILE A 13 -1.14 8.17 0.09
N SER A 14 -1.85 8.81 -0.84
CA SER A 14 -1.84 10.27 -0.96
C SER A 14 -3.25 10.85 -0.95
N HIS A 15 -3.52 11.80 -0.04
CA HIS A 15 -4.75 12.59 -0.03
C HIS A 15 -4.47 13.91 0.71
N GLN A 16 -4.37 15.02 -0.04
CA GLN A 16 -3.91 16.33 0.48
C GLN A 16 -2.48 16.31 1.06
N GLY A 17 -1.64 15.40 0.55
CA GLY A 17 -0.29 15.13 1.03
C GLY A 17 0.05 13.67 0.84
N ILE A 18 1.33 13.29 1.02
CA ILE A 18 1.77 11.89 1.04
C ILE A 18 1.76 11.42 2.49
N HIS A 19 0.96 10.39 2.78
CA HIS A 19 0.84 9.82 4.12
C HIS A 19 1.70 8.56 4.29
N GLY A 20 2.11 7.93 3.19
CA GLY A 20 2.95 6.73 3.23
C GLY A 20 2.83 5.90 1.95
N ILE A 21 3.23 4.64 2.06
CA ILE A 21 3.22 3.68 0.95
C ILE A 21 2.50 2.41 1.42
N LEU A 22 1.63 1.86 0.57
CA LEU A 22 1.03 0.55 0.73
C LEU A 22 1.71 -0.42 -0.24
N ALA A 23 2.28 -1.49 0.29
CA ALA A 23 2.93 -2.53 -0.50
C ALA A 23 2.36 -3.91 -0.17
N ILE A 24 2.03 -4.69 -1.21
CA ILE A 24 1.62 -6.09 -1.09
C ILE A 24 2.52 -6.96 -1.94
N ALA A 25 2.93 -8.11 -1.40
CA ALA A 25 3.88 -9.03 -2.02
C ALA A 25 3.29 -10.43 -2.10
N SER A 26 3.55 -11.12 -3.21
CA SER A 26 3.14 -12.51 -3.45
C SER A 26 4.34 -13.33 -3.85
N ARG A 27 4.32 -14.63 -3.50
CA ARG A 27 5.33 -15.58 -3.97
C ARG A 27 5.10 -15.98 -5.42
N ASP A 28 3.87 -15.84 -5.92
CA ASP A 28 3.53 -16.11 -7.30
C ASP A 28 3.96 -14.93 -8.18
N PRO A 29 4.86 -15.14 -9.17
CA PRO A 29 5.34 -14.09 -10.06
C PRO A 29 4.28 -13.47 -10.99
N GLN A 30 3.14 -14.12 -11.19
CA GLN A 30 2.09 -13.62 -12.08
C GLN A 30 0.96 -12.89 -11.36
N HIS A 31 0.90 -13.02 -10.03
CA HIS A 31 -0.23 -12.55 -9.22
C HIS A 31 -0.50 -11.04 -9.32
N TYR A 32 0.53 -10.21 -9.25
CA TYR A 32 0.40 -8.75 -9.33
C TYR A 32 0.81 -8.13 -10.67
N LYS A 33 0.96 -8.95 -11.74
CA LYS A 33 1.22 -8.43 -13.10
C LYS A 33 -0.04 -7.88 -13.77
N SER A 34 -1.22 -8.35 -13.36
CA SER A 34 -2.50 -7.96 -13.94
C SER A 34 -3.00 -6.64 -13.35
N SER A 35 -3.27 -5.66 -14.23
CA SER A 35 -3.85 -4.34 -13.93
C SER A 35 -5.03 -4.36 -12.94
N VAL A 36 -5.84 -5.43 -12.93
CA VAL A 36 -7.00 -5.56 -12.02
C VAL A 36 -6.57 -5.61 -10.54
N GLY A 37 -5.47 -6.28 -10.21
CA GLY A 37 -4.97 -6.36 -8.83
C GLY A 37 -4.43 -5.02 -8.32
N THR A 38 -3.94 -4.17 -9.23
CA THR A 38 -3.41 -2.83 -8.90
C THR A 38 -4.51 -1.77 -8.85
N LEU A 39 -5.62 -1.93 -9.59
CA LEU A 39 -6.81 -1.06 -9.48
C LEU A 39 -7.47 -1.18 -8.10
N PHE A 40 -7.69 -2.41 -7.63
CA PHE A 40 -8.21 -2.66 -6.28
C PHE A 40 -7.30 -2.05 -5.21
N LEU A 41 -5.98 -2.24 -5.35
CA LEU A 41 -4.99 -1.68 -4.44
C LEU A 41 -5.00 -0.14 -4.43
N SER A 42 -5.17 0.48 -5.60
CA SER A 42 -5.27 1.94 -5.73
C SER A 42 -6.51 2.47 -5.03
N TYR A 43 -7.64 1.77 -5.13
CA TYR A 43 -8.86 2.15 -4.42
C TYR A 43 -8.68 2.07 -2.89
N ILE A 44 -8.03 1.01 -2.39
CA ILE A 44 -7.67 0.90 -0.96
C ILE A 44 -6.79 2.09 -0.55
N ALA A 45 -5.79 2.45 -1.34
CA ALA A 45 -4.90 3.57 -1.03
C ALA A 45 -5.64 4.90 -0.97
N GLU A 46 -6.64 5.09 -1.82
CA GLU A 46 -7.46 6.30 -1.85
C GLU A 46 -8.34 6.43 -0.58
N VAL A 47 -8.99 5.33 -0.18
CA VAL A 47 -9.77 5.28 1.06
C VAL A 47 -8.85 5.46 2.28
N MET A 48 -7.72 4.75 2.31
CA MET A 48 -6.71 4.87 3.36
C MET A 48 -6.18 6.30 3.48
N GLY A 49 -5.95 7.00 2.36
CA GLY A 49 -5.49 8.39 2.34
C GLY A 49 -6.44 9.33 3.08
N ARG A 50 -7.75 9.09 3.00
CA ARG A 50 -8.78 9.89 3.68
C ARG A 50 -8.97 9.52 5.15
N VAL A 51 -8.73 8.26 5.51
CA VAL A 51 -8.92 7.74 6.88
C VAL A 51 -7.69 7.96 7.75
N LEU A 52 -6.48 7.78 7.21
CA LEU A 52 -5.22 7.87 7.96
C LEU A 52 -5.06 9.19 8.75
N PRO A 53 -5.35 10.39 8.20
CA PRO A 53 -5.22 11.64 8.96
C PRO A 53 -6.05 11.68 10.25
N ARG A 54 -7.18 10.96 10.29
CA ARG A 54 -8.07 10.92 11.46
C ARG A 54 -7.54 10.04 12.58
N VAL A 55 -6.76 9.01 12.25
CA VAL A 55 -6.21 8.04 13.21
C VAL A 55 -4.74 8.32 13.56
N ASN A 56 -4.01 8.99 12.67
CA ASN A 56 -2.58 9.25 12.83
C ASN A 56 -2.26 10.38 13.83
N ASN A 57 -3.25 11.19 14.24
CA ASN A 57 -3.07 12.20 15.29
C ASN A 57 -2.56 11.62 16.63
N SER A 58 -2.66 10.30 16.83
CA SER A 58 -2.17 9.61 18.03
C SER A 58 -0.76 9.00 17.88
N LEU A 59 -0.25 8.82 16.66
CA LEU A 59 1.06 8.21 16.45
C LEU A 59 2.16 9.29 16.56
N ARG A 60 2.60 9.56 17.79
CA ARG A 60 3.81 10.36 18.03
C ARG A 60 4.98 9.70 17.29
N SER A 61 5.72 10.51 16.54
CA SER A 61 7.02 10.15 16.00
C SER A 61 7.89 9.59 17.14
N VAL A 62 8.23 8.31 17.07
CA VAL A 62 9.30 7.75 17.91
C VAL A 62 10.60 8.25 17.30
N ARG A 63 11.18 9.26 17.94
CA ARG A 63 12.51 9.78 17.64
C ARG A 63 13.58 8.83 18.16
#